data_AF-A0A699X064-F1
#
_entry.id   AF-A0A699X064-F1
#
_cell.length_a   1.000
_cell.length_b   1.000
_cell.length_c   1.000
_cell.angle_alpha   90.00
_cell.angle_beta   90.00
_cell.angle_gamma   90.00
#
_symmetry.space_group_name_H-M   'P 1'
#
loop_
_entity.id
_entity.type
_entity.pdbx_description
1 polymer ?
#
loop_
_entity_poly.entity_id
_entity_poly.type
_entity_poly.pdbx_seq_one_letter_code
_entity_poly.pdbx_strand_id
1 'polypeptide(L)'
;RFGRDVYRNGMDPLSFLRYLNTLGRIEHIITLADAMPGLDDVDAESCYLGFEIDFASDASRAAIVEVFDFVRDDCQIHVLAPHSQIYEYQQLIEALPEGPERLGDILTRCGAL
;
A
#
# COMPACT_ATOMS: atom_id res chain seq x y z
N ARG A 1 -3.12 0.56 1.28
CA ARG A 1 -3.53 1.81 1.95
C ARG A 1 -4.07 1.46 3.33
N PHE A 2 -3.63 2.15 4.38
CA PHE A 2 -4.12 1.88 5.75
C PHE A 2 -5.41 2.65 6.03
N GLY A 3 -6.34 2.04 6.75
CA GLY A 3 -7.59 2.68 7.16
C GLY A 3 -7.39 3.68 8.28
N ARG A 4 -8.42 4.51 8.48
CA ARG A 4 -8.43 5.59 9.47
C ARG A 4 -8.20 5.10 10.89
N ASP A 5 -8.71 3.93 11.23
CA ASP A 5 -8.73 3.41 12.59
C ASP A 5 -7.50 2.57 12.95
N VAL A 6 -6.54 2.39 12.02
CA VAL A 6 -5.35 1.54 12.24
C VAL A 6 -4.60 1.92 13.51
N TYR A 7 -4.34 3.21 13.75
CA TYR A 7 -3.70 3.66 14.98
C TYR A 7 -4.58 3.49 16.22
N ARG A 8 -5.89 3.75 16.11
CA ARG A 8 -6.85 3.56 17.21
C ARG A 8 -6.97 2.10 17.63
N ASN A 9 -6.78 1.18 16.70
CA ASN A 9 -6.75 -0.25 16.92
C ASN A 9 -5.39 -0.74 17.49
N GLY A 10 -4.45 0.18 17.77
CA GLY A 10 -3.14 -0.12 18.34
C GLY A 10 -2.13 -0.66 17.32
N MET A 11 -2.46 -0.57 16.03
CA MET A 11 -1.61 -1.05 14.94
C MET A 11 -0.79 0.11 14.37
N ASP A 12 0.45 -0.18 13.97
CA ASP A 12 1.36 0.80 13.39
C ASP A 12 1.79 0.35 11.98
N PRO A 13 1.50 1.13 10.92
CA PRO A 13 1.93 0.84 9.56
C PRO A 13 3.41 0.50 9.39
N LEU A 14 4.30 1.17 10.15
CA LEU A 14 5.73 0.92 10.07
C LEU A 14 6.11 -0.49 10.52
N SER A 15 5.35 -1.08 11.46
CA SER A 15 5.56 -2.45 11.91
C SER A 15 5.34 -3.48 10.80
N PHE A 16 4.39 -3.24 9.89
CA PHE A 16 4.17 -4.09 8.71
C PHE A 16 5.31 -3.98 7.70
N LEU A 17 5.81 -2.77 7.43
CA LEU A 17 6.97 -2.56 6.55
C LEU A 17 8.23 -3.26 7.10
N ARG A 18 8.43 -3.19 8.41
CA ARG A 18 9.50 -3.94 9.08
C ARG A 18 9.33 -5.45 8.95
N TYR A 19 8.10 -5.95 9.06
CA TYR A 19 7.83 -7.37 8.90
C TYR A 19 8.06 -7.85 7.46
N LEU A 20 7.65 -7.06 6.45
CA LEU A 20 7.95 -7.35 5.05
C LEU A 20 9.46 -7.51 4.80
N ASN A 21 10.30 -6.69 5.43
CA ASN A 21 11.76 -6.83 5.36
C ASN A 21 12.31 -8.13 5.99
N THR A 22 11.48 -8.90 6.71
CA THR A 22 11.84 -10.26 7.15
C THR A 22 11.52 -11.32 6.08
N LEU A 23 10.62 -11.02 5.14
CA LEU A 23 10.22 -11.87 4.04
C LEU A 23 10.96 -11.56 2.73
N GLY A 24 11.64 -10.42 2.64
CA GLY A 24 12.31 -9.97 1.42
C GLY A 24 12.96 -8.60 1.58
N ARG A 25 13.14 -7.90 0.47
CA ARG A 25 13.72 -6.56 0.42
C ARG A 25 12.75 -5.59 -0.25
N ILE A 26 12.46 -4.48 0.41
CA ILE A 26 11.80 -3.33 -0.20
C ILE A 26 12.84 -2.59 -1.05
N GLU A 27 12.67 -2.57 -2.37
CA GLU A 27 13.54 -1.85 -3.31
C GLU A 27 13.18 -0.37 -3.36
N HIS A 28 11.88 -0.10 -3.43
CA HIS A 28 11.32 1.25 -3.48
C HIS A 28 10.07 1.33 -2.62
N ILE A 29 9.87 2.50 -2.01
CA ILE A 29 8.67 2.82 -1.25
C ILE A 29 8.25 4.25 -1.54
N ILE A 30 6.97 4.43 -1.83
CA ILE A 30 6.33 5.74 -1.96
C ILE A 30 5.31 5.86 -0.85
N THR A 31 5.48 6.87 0.01
CA THR A 31 4.50 7.22 1.03
C THR A 31 3.43 8.12 0.41
N LEU A 32 2.18 7.76 0.64
CA LEU A 32 1.02 8.48 0.14
C LEU A 32 0.31 9.12 1.33
N ALA A 33 0.35 10.44 1.38
CA ALA A 33 -0.23 11.23 2.46
C ALA A 33 -1.37 12.13 1.96
N ASP A 34 -1.85 11.92 0.73
CA ASP A 34 -2.88 12.73 0.09
C ASP A 34 -4.22 12.72 0.84
N ALA A 35 -4.48 11.69 1.65
CA ALA A 35 -5.65 11.61 2.49
C ALA A 35 -5.57 12.51 3.75
N MET A 36 -4.39 13.06 4.06
CA MET A 36 -4.19 13.92 5.21
C MET A 36 -4.90 15.28 4.99
N PRO A 37 -5.84 15.67 5.87
CA PRO A 37 -6.54 16.94 5.76
C PRO A 37 -5.62 18.09 6.17
N GLY A 38 -6.14 19.31 6.09
CA GLY A 38 -5.46 20.49 6.64
C GLY A 38 -5.20 20.35 8.14
N LEU A 39 -4.22 21.09 8.65
CA LEU A 39 -3.78 21.00 10.05
C LEU A 39 -4.89 21.29 11.07
N ASP A 40 -5.88 22.09 10.69
CA ASP A 40 -7.01 22.43 11.57
C ASP A 40 -8.01 21.27 11.70
N ASP A 41 -8.06 20.36 10.73
CA ASP A 41 -9.00 19.25 10.63
C ASP A 41 -8.33 17.88 10.89
N VAL A 42 -7.01 17.86 11.10
CA VAL A 42 -6.26 16.62 11.30
C VAL A 42 -6.53 16.06 12.69
N ASP A 43 -7.07 14.85 12.71
CA ASP A 43 -7.13 14.03 13.92
C ASP A 43 -5.85 13.21 14.06
N ALA A 44 -5.08 13.45 15.13
CA ALA A 44 -3.81 12.79 15.41
C ALA A 44 -3.95 11.29 15.76
N GLU A 45 -5.15 10.82 16.10
CA GLU A 45 -5.40 9.40 16.38
C GLU A 45 -5.75 8.61 15.10
N SER A 46 -6.01 9.30 13.99
CA SER A 46 -6.34 8.67 12.71
C SER A 46 -5.09 8.39 11.87
N CYS A 47 -5.09 7.28 11.12
CA CYS A 47 -4.08 7.01 10.10
C CYS A 47 -4.52 7.54 8.73
N TYR A 48 -3.62 8.26 8.06
CA TYR A 48 -3.83 8.83 6.72
C TYR A 48 -2.84 8.27 5.69
N LEU A 49 -2.01 7.32 6.09
CA LEU A 49 -0.86 6.87 5.31
C LEU A 49 -1.22 5.70 4.41
N GLY A 50 -0.91 5.85 3.13
CA GLY A 50 -0.80 4.77 2.18
C GLY A 50 0.66 4.51 1.81
N PHE A 51 0.92 3.34 1.25
CA PHE A 51 2.22 3.00 0.71
C PHE A 51 2.05 2.29 -0.62
N GLU A 52 2.99 2.54 -1.53
CA GLU A 52 3.28 1.74 -2.72
C GLU A 52 4.68 1.20 -2.55
N ILE A 53 4.86 -0.09 -2.82
CA ILE A 53 6.05 -0.83 -2.43
C ILE A 53 6.46 -1.72 -3.59
N ASP A 54 7.67 -1.51 -4.09
CA ASP A 54 8.34 -2.47 -4.95
C ASP A 54 9.11 -3.44 -4.06
N PHE A 55 8.71 -4.71 -4.08
CA PHE A 55 9.14 -5.71 -3.11
C PHE A 55 9.76 -6.93 -3.80
N ALA A 56 11.05 -7.15 -3.57
CA ALA A 56 11.79 -8.31 -4.04
C ALA A 56 11.79 -9.41 -2.97
N SER A 57 11.17 -10.55 -3.26
CA SER A 57 11.04 -11.65 -2.31
C SER A 57 10.83 -12.99 -3.03
N ASP A 58 11.36 -14.06 -2.42
CA ASP A 58 11.06 -15.44 -2.80
C ASP A 58 9.82 -16.00 -2.06
N ALA A 59 9.22 -15.21 -1.16
CA ALA A 59 8.01 -15.60 -0.43
C ALA A 59 6.82 -15.71 -1.39
N SER A 60 5.90 -16.62 -1.08
CA SER A 60 4.67 -16.75 -1.85
C SER A 60 3.80 -15.51 -1.69
N ARG A 61 2.97 -15.23 -2.69
CA ARG A 61 1.96 -14.16 -2.60
C ARG A 61 1.08 -14.29 -1.35
N ALA A 62 0.74 -15.52 -0.97
CA ALA A 62 -0.05 -15.78 0.24
C ALA A 62 0.68 -15.30 1.50
N ALA A 63 1.96 -15.66 1.64
CA ALA A 63 2.78 -15.24 2.79
C ALA A 63 2.92 -13.70 2.87
N ILE A 64 3.00 -13.02 1.73
CA ILE A 64 3.04 -11.54 1.69
C ILE A 64 1.70 -10.94 2.13
N VAL A 65 0.58 -11.51 1.68
CA VAL A 65 -0.76 -11.03 2.06
C VAL A 65 -1.05 -11.28 3.55
N GLU A 66 -0.61 -12.42 4.08
CA GLU A 66 -0.79 -12.80 5.50
C GLU A 66 -0.16 -11.80 6.47
N VAL A 67 0.87 -11.05 6.05
CA VAL A 67 1.46 -9.95 6.84
C VAL A 67 0.40 -8.94 7.29
N PHE A 68 -0.65 -8.76 6.49
CA PHE A 68 -1.67 -7.76 6.69
C PHE A 68 -2.99 -8.31 7.26
N ASP A 69 -3.05 -9.59 7.65
CA ASP A 69 -4.30 -10.23 8.07
C ASP A 69 -4.98 -9.55 9.25
N PHE A 70 -4.19 -8.99 10.17
CA PHE A 70 -4.70 -8.28 11.35
C PHE A 70 -5.38 -6.94 11.04
N VAL A 71 -5.21 -6.42 9.82
CA VAL A 71 -5.77 -5.13 9.40
C VAL A 71 -6.53 -5.24 8.09
N ARG A 72 -6.87 -6.46 7.65
CA ARG A 72 -7.49 -6.72 6.34
C ARG A 72 -8.82 -6.01 6.18
N ASP A 73 -9.61 -5.91 7.25
CA ASP A 73 -10.90 -5.23 7.23
C ASP A 73 -10.76 -3.70 7.22
N ASP A 74 -9.63 -3.19 7.74
CA ASP A 74 -9.34 -1.76 7.83
C ASP A 74 -8.47 -1.27 6.65
N CYS A 75 -7.88 -2.15 5.84
CA CYS A 75 -6.88 -1.77 4.84
C CYS A 75 -7.26 -2.24 3.43
N GLN A 76 -7.00 -1.38 2.45
CA GLN A 76 -7.03 -1.78 1.04
C GLN A 76 -5.65 -2.31 0.65
N ILE A 77 -5.57 -3.60 0.33
CA ILE A 77 -4.31 -4.28 0.01
C ILE A 77 -4.40 -4.85 -1.40
N HIS A 78 -3.51 -4.39 -2.27
CA HIS A 78 -3.35 -4.92 -3.62
C HIS A 78 -1.92 -5.43 -3.77
N VAL A 79 -1.78 -6.67 -4.21
CA VAL A 79 -0.48 -7.30 -4.48
C VAL A 79 -0.51 -7.85 -5.90
N LEU A 80 0.32 -7.25 -6.76
CA LEU A 80 0.55 -7.65 -8.14
C LEU A 80 1.91 -8.33 -8.27
N ALA A 81 1.99 -9.37 -9.09
CA ALA A 81 3.25 -10.02 -9.39
C ALA A 81 3.98 -9.25 -10.50
N PRO A 82 5.31 -9.30 -10.55
CA PRO A 82 6.05 -8.85 -11.73
C PRO A 82 5.54 -9.56 -12.99
N HIS A 83 5.39 -8.82 -14.09
CA HIS A 83 4.87 -9.35 -15.36
C HIS A 83 3.42 -9.88 -15.29
N SER A 84 2.62 -9.41 -14.33
CA SER A 84 1.17 -9.59 -14.33
C SER A 84 0.55 -9.17 -15.67
N GLN A 85 -0.58 -9.79 -16.02
CA GLN A 85 -1.25 -9.49 -17.28
C GLN A 85 -1.71 -8.02 -17.27
N ILE A 86 -1.67 -7.35 -18.43
CA ILE A 86 -2.12 -5.95 -18.58
C ILE A 86 -3.52 -5.73 -17.99
N TYR A 87 -4.39 -6.73 -18.09
CA TYR A 87 -5.73 -6.71 -17.51
C TYR A 87 -5.75 -6.56 -15.98
N GLU A 88 -4.81 -7.19 -15.25
CA GLU A 88 -4.73 -7.06 -13.78
C GLU A 88 -4.34 -5.64 -13.37
N TYR A 89 -3.47 -4.99 -14.16
CA TYR A 89 -3.14 -3.57 -13.98
C TYR A 89 -4.35 -2.67 -14.27
N GLN A 90 -5.14 -2.96 -15.30
CA GLN A 90 -6.36 -2.21 -15.60
C GLN A 90 -7.38 -2.30 -14.45
N GLN A 91 -7.60 -3.50 -13.90
CA GLN A 91 -8.48 -3.67 -12.75
C GLN A 91 -7.99 -2.92 -11.51
N LEU A 92 -6.67 -2.91 -11.27
CA LEU A 92 -6.11 -2.13 -10.17
C LEU A 92 -6.33 -0.64 -10.39
N ILE A 93 -6.13 -0.15 -11.61
CA ILE A 93 -6.35 1.26 -11.97
C ILE A 93 -7.80 1.68 -11.69
N GLU A 94 -8.76 0.84 -12.07
CA GLU A 94 -10.19 1.11 -11.85
C GLU A 94 -10.59 1.06 -10.37
N ALA A 95 -9.90 0.26 -9.55
CA ALA A 95 -10.19 0.12 -8.13
C ALA A 95 -9.59 1.25 -7.26
N LEU A 96 -8.63 2.02 -7.79
CA LEU A 96 -7.92 3.04 -7.03
C LEU A 96 -8.70 4.37 -6.96
N PRO A 97 -8.88 4.94 -5.75
CA PRO A 97 -9.69 6.15 -5.55
C PRO A 97 -9.08 7.42 -6.17
N GLU A 98 -7.78 7.42 -6.46
CA GLU A 98 -7.05 8.56 -7.03
C GLU A 98 -7.32 8.79 -8.53
N GLY A 99 -8.02 7.85 -9.19
CA GLY A 99 -8.35 7.90 -10.61
C GLY A 99 -7.16 7.60 -11.54
N PRO A 100 -7.42 7.35 -12.83
CA PRO A 100 -6.41 6.86 -13.78
C PRO A 100 -5.26 7.86 -14.05
N GLU A 101 -5.48 9.16 -13.85
CA GLU A 101 -4.49 10.20 -14.17
C GLU A 101 -3.28 10.21 -13.22
N ARG A 102 -3.46 9.89 -11.93
CA ARG A 102 -2.34 9.82 -10.98
C ARG A 102 -1.55 8.52 -11.07
N LEU A 103 -2.16 7.47 -11.61
CA LEU A 103 -1.53 6.16 -11.74
C LEU A 103 -0.46 6.09 -12.82
N GLY A 104 -0.63 6.79 -13.94
CA GLY A 104 0.42 6.87 -14.97
C GLY A 104 1.73 7.40 -14.39
N ASP A 105 1.64 8.43 -13.54
CA ASP A 105 2.79 9.00 -12.83
C ASP A 105 3.37 8.04 -11.80
N ILE A 106 2.52 7.34 -11.05
CA ILE A 106 2.93 6.35 -10.05
C ILE A 106 3.64 5.16 -10.68
N LEU A 107 3.05 4.55 -11.72
CA LEU A 107 3.60 3.38 -12.41
C LEU A 107 4.94 3.71 -13.09
N THR A 108 5.08 4.92 -13.62
CA THR A 108 6.35 5.42 -14.14
C THR A 108 7.39 5.59 -13.02
N ARG A 109 6.99 6.06 -11.84
CA ARG A 109 7.90 6.27 -10.69
C ARG A 109 8.34 4.96 -10.02
N CYS A 110 7.51 3.92 -10.06
CA CYS A 110 7.82 2.57 -9.57
C CYS A 110 8.54 1.69 -10.62
N GLY A 111 8.81 2.21 -11.83
CA GLY A 111 9.52 1.46 -12.88
C GLY A 111 8.73 0.29 -13.46
N ALA A 112 7.39 0.32 -13.36
CA ALA A 112 6.51 -0.67 -13.97
C ALA A 112 6.33 -0.45 -15.50
N LEU A 113 6.71 0.74 -16.01
CA LEU A 113 6.71 1.15 -17.41
C LEU A 113 8.06 1.77 -17.80
#